data_AF-A0A510K9R0-F1
#
_entry.id   AF-A0A510K9R0-F1
#
_cell.length_a   1.000
_cell.length_b   1.000
_cell.length_c   1.000
_cell.angle_alpha   90.00
_cell.angle_beta   90.00
_cell.angle_gamma   90.00
#
_symmetry.space_group_name_H-M   'P 1'
#
loop_
_entity.id
_entity.type
_entity.pdbx_description
1 polymer ?
#
loop_
_entity_poly.entity_id
_entity_poly.type
_entity_poly.pdbx_seq_one_letter_code
_entity_poly.pdbx_strand_id
1 'polypeptide(L)'
;MEIIYIPTGQKILFRGLDDPLKVTSITVETGNLCWAWIEEAYEINKEQDFNMLDESIRGTVEEPLYKQITLTFNPWNERHWLKKRFFDVEDENIMAKTTNYMCNEWLDDSDKKLFEDMKKNNPRRYQVAGLGNWGIVEGLVYENWRELEFDVNEISKRKGVKSAFGLDFGYTNDPSAFFCGLIDVANKEIYVFDEIYKNAMKNRQIAEEIIRKGYGKEKIVADSQEPKSIDELYDLGLKGIRKSRKGRDSVNNGVQYIQDYKIIIHPRCVNFITEISNYMWDKDKFDNPINKPVDDFNHLMDAMRYALESYSKGPTFSFD
;
A
#
# COMPACT_ATOMS: atom_id res chain seq x y z
N MET A 1 18.28 -8.93 15.44
CA MET A 1 19.02 -10.15 15.06
C MET A 1 20.44 -9.75 14.62
N GLU A 2 21.44 -10.60 14.82
CA GLU A 2 22.82 -10.35 14.37
C GLU A 2 23.55 -11.63 13.97
N ILE A 3 24.53 -11.51 13.08
CA ILE A 3 25.50 -12.55 12.72
C ILE A 3 26.88 -12.04 13.13
N ILE A 4 27.68 -12.89 13.78
CA ILE A 4 29.03 -12.55 14.25
C ILE A 4 30.04 -13.49 13.61
N TYR A 5 31.11 -12.93 13.03
CA TYR A 5 32.27 -13.71 12.63
C TYR A 5 33.20 -13.93 13.84
N ILE A 6 33.05 -15.08 14.49
CA ILE A 6 33.71 -15.42 15.77
C ILE A 6 35.21 -15.08 15.82
N PRO A 7 36.04 -15.37 14.81
CA PRO A 7 37.48 -15.11 14.87
C PRO A 7 37.86 -13.63 14.99
N THR A 8 37.03 -12.71 14.53
CA THR A 8 37.33 -11.26 14.50
C THR A 8 36.35 -10.42 15.32
N GLY A 9 35.19 -10.96 15.67
CA GLY A 9 34.12 -10.23 16.35
C GLY A 9 33.31 -9.29 15.46
N GLN A 10 33.58 -9.25 14.14
CA GLN A 10 32.82 -8.44 13.19
C GLN A 10 31.35 -8.87 13.12
N LYS A 11 30.44 -7.90 12.94
CA LYS A 11 29.00 -8.13 13.02
C LYS A 11 28.25 -7.67 11.76
N ILE A 12 27.21 -8.42 11.41
CA ILE A 12 26.12 -7.98 10.53
C ILE A 12 24.87 -7.85 11.39
N LEU A 13 24.25 -6.68 11.39
CA LEU A 13 23.10 -6.35 12.23
C LEU A 13 21.84 -6.25 11.37
N PHE A 14 20.77 -6.94 11.76
CA PHE A 14 19.47 -6.90 11.08
C PHE A 14 18.47 -6.12 11.91
N ARG A 15 17.88 -5.08 11.32
CA ARG A 15 16.92 -4.17 11.96
C ARG A 15 15.80 -3.84 10.98
N GLY A 16 14.59 -3.71 11.51
CA GLY A 16 13.50 -3.06 10.80
C GLY A 16 13.71 -1.55 10.81
N LEU A 17 13.21 -0.88 9.77
CA LEU A 17 13.22 0.58 9.67
C LEU A 17 11.89 1.20 10.13
N ASP A 18 11.12 0.46 10.93
CA ASP A 18 9.83 0.86 11.50
C ASP A 18 9.95 2.07 12.45
N ASP A 19 11.14 2.29 13.02
CA ASP A 19 11.48 3.46 13.81
C ASP A 19 12.91 3.93 13.45
N PRO A 20 13.06 4.94 12.56
CA PRO A 20 14.36 5.41 12.09
C PRO A 20 15.30 5.83 13.22
N LEU A 21 14.77 6.36 14.33
CA LEU A 21 15.58 6.80 15.47
C LEU A 21 16.32 5.64 16.12
N LYS A 22 15.74 4.44 16.16
CA LYS A 22 16.40 3.25 16.73
C LYS A 22 17.58 2.78 15.91
N VAL A 23 17.61 3.08 14.62
CA VAL A 23 18.71 2.69 13.72
C VAL A 23 19.91 3.62 13.93
N THR A 24 19.67 4.90 14.21
CA THR A 24 20.74 5.90 14.44
C THR A 24 21.57 5.67 15.71
N SER A 25 21.06 4.88 16.67
CA SER A 25 21.73 4.62 17.95
C SER A 25 22.60 3.35 17.96
N ILE A 26 22.77 2.70 16.81
CA ILE A 26 23.46 1.41 16.74
C ILE A 26 24.98 1.62 16.75
N THR A 27 25.64 0.89 17.63
CA THR A 27 27.10 0.86 17.76
C THR A 27 27.61 -0.56 17.80
N VAL A 28 28.86 -0.76 17.39
CA VAL A 28 29.56 -2.06 17.46
C VAL A 28 30.75 -1.95 18.42
N GLU A 29 31.05 -3.03 19.15
CA GLU A 29 32.18 -3.08 20.07
C GLU A 29 33.52 -3.16 19.34
N THR A 30 33.53 -3.80 18.16
CA THR A 30 34.71 -3.98 17.32
C THR A 30 34.44 -3.44 15.92
N GLY A 31 35.32 -2.56 15.44
CA GLY A 31 35.26 -1.99 14.09
C GLY A 31 34.31 -0.79 13.97
N ASN A 32 33.88 -0.50 12.74
CA ASN A 32 32.97 0.60 12.41
C ASN A 32 31.82 0.10 11.52
N LEU A 33 30.64 0.68 11.68
CA LEU A 33 29.55 0.50 10.73
C LEU A 33 29.87 1.30 9.47
N CYS A 34 30.22 0.59 8.41
CA CYS A 34 30.61 1.17 7.13
C CYS A 34 29.66 0.80 5.98
N TRP A 35 28.89 -0.29 6.11
CA TRP A 35 27.94 -0.71 5.09
C TRP A 35 26.52 -0.81 5.64
N ALA A 36 25.56 -0.29 4.90
CA ALA A 36 24.14 -0.52 5.14
C ALA A 36 23.47 -1.02 3.86
N TRP A 37 22.64 -2.04 3.99
CA TRP A 37 21.82 -2.54 2.91
C TRP A 37 20.36 -2.45 3.33
N ILE A 38 19.60 -1.66 2.58
CA ILE A 38 18.15 -1.50 2.74
C ILE A 38 17.46 -2.31 1.65
N GLU A 39 16.82 -3.40 2.07
CA GLU A 39 15.89 -4.17 1.26
C GLU A 39 14.51 -3.48 1.24
N GLU A 40 13.81 -3.60 0.11
CA GLU A 40 12.52 -2.94 -0.12
C GLU A 40 12.55 -1.44 0.22
N ALA A 41 13.62 -0.75 -0.21
CA ALA A 41 13.82 0.68 0.07
C ALA A 41 12.67 1.58 -0.41
N TYR A 42 11.81 1.09 -1.31
CA TYR A 42 10.59 1.75 -1.74
C TYR A 42 9.57 1.94 -0.60
N GLU A 43 9.62 1.15 0.47
CA GLU A 43 8.77 1.33 1.66
C GLU A 43 9.14 2.58 2.47
N ILE A 44 10.33 3.15 2.24
CA ILE A 44 10.73 4.42 2.85
C ILE A 44 10.05 5.55 2.08
N ASN A 45 8.84 5.92 2.49
CA ASN A 45 8.02 6.90 1.75
C ASN A 45 8.58 8.34 1.82
N LYS A 46 9.33 8.68 2.87
CA LYS A 46 9.90 10.01 3.10
C LYS A 46 11.41 10.01 2.94
N GLU A 47 11.91 10.86 2.04
CA GLU A 47 13.37 11.04 1.85
C GLU A 47 14.09 11.48 3.13
N GLN A 48 13.42 12.22 4.02
CA GLN A 48 14.00 12.65 5.30
C GLN A 48 14.35 11.48 6.22
N ASP A 49 13.55 10.40 6.20
CA ASP A 49 13.79 9.22 7.04
C ASP A 49 15.05 8.48 6.56
N PHE A 50 15.28 8.46 5.24
CA PHE A 50 16.53 7.99 4.65
C PHE A 50 17.73 8.87 5.04
N ASN A 51 17.58 10.20 5.00
CA ASN A 51 18.66 11.11 5.38
C ASN A 51 19.16 10.90 6.81
N MET A 52 18.24 10.63 7.74
CA MET A 52 18.62 10.34 9.13
C MET A 52 19.51 9.10 9.25
N LEU A 53 19.25 8.08 8.43
CA LEU A 53 20.09 6.89 8.36
C LEU A 53 21.44 7.21 7.71
N ASP A 54 21.45 7.90 6.59
CA ASP A 54 22.65 8.30 5.85
C ASP A 54 23.62 9.09 6.76
N GLU A 55 23.10 10.07 7.49
CA GLU A 55 23.83 10.88 8.47
C GLU A 55 24.33 10.09 9.71
N SER A 56 23.75 8.92 9.96
CA SER A 56 24.16 8.05 11.08
C SER A 56 25.39 7.20 10.74
N ILE A 57 25.66 6.93 9.46
CA ILE A 57 26.82 6.16 8.99
C ILE A 57 28.03 7.10 8.89
N ARG A 58 28.51 7.54 10.05
CA ARG A 58 29.59 8.54 10.22
C ARG A 58 30.81 7.97 10.94
N GLY A 59 31.92 8.72 10.91
CA GLY A 59 33.20 8.32 11.51
C GLY A 59 34.27 7.98 10.48
N THR A 60 35.50 7.80 10.96
CA THR A 60 36.66 7.45 10.12
C THR A 60 36.71 5.95 9.92
N VAL A 61 36.83 5.53 8.67
CA VAL A 61 36.99 4.13 8.29
C VAL A 61 38.38 4.00 7.68
N GLU A 62 39.17 3.05 8.16
CA GLU A 62 40.55 2.82 7.68
C GLU A 62 40.54 1.96 6.42
N GLU A 63 41.46 2.26 5.49
CA GLU A 63 41.70 1.44 4.29
C GLU A 63 41.97 -0.03 4.68
N PRO A 64 41.39 -1.02 3.98
CA PRO A 64 40.70 -0.92 2.68
C PRO A 64 39.16 -0.74 2.79
N LEU A 65 38.64 -0.42 3.97
CA LEU A 65 37.20 -0.29 4.18
C LEU A 65 36.71 1.08 3.71
N TYR A 66 35.47 1.13 3.21
CA TYR A 66 34.82 2.33 2.72
C TYR A 66 33.35 2.35 3.13
N LYS A 67 32.71 3.51 3.05
CA LYS A 67 31.28 3.64 3.37
C LYS A 67 30.41 3.40 2.14
N GLN A 68 29.33 2.64 2.32
CA GLN A 68 28.38 2.39 1.26
C GLN A 68 26.98 2.16 1.83
N ILE A 69 25.99 2.75 1.15
CA ILE A 69 24.59 2.41 1.33
C ILE A 69 24.11 1.76 0.04
N THR A 70 23.55 0.56 0.17
CA THR A 70 22.97 -0.21 -0.94
C THR A 70 21.46 -0.22 -0.76
N LEU A 71 20.75 0.20 -1.82
CA LEU A 71 19.29 0.20 -1.87
C LEU A 71 18.83 -0.81 -2.92
N THR A 72 17.96 -1.73 -2.53
CA THR A 72 17.29 -2.68 -3.43
C THR A 72 15.79 -2.47 -3.33
N PHE A 73 15.13 -2.33 -4.48
CA PHE A 73 13.69 -2.06 -4.54
C PHE A 73 13.13 -2.27 -5.95
N ASN A 74 11.80 -2.38 -6.03
CA ASN A 74 11.07 -2.40 -7.28
C ASN A 74 10.56 -0.97 -7.64
N PRO A 75 10.76 -0.48 -8.89
CA PRO A 75 10.51 0.92 -9.28
C PRO A 75 9.03 1.17 -9.64
N TRP A 76 8.13 0.98 -8.67
CA TRP A 76 6.68 0.99 -8.92
C TRP A 76 6.12 2.33 -9.44
N ASN A 77 6.67 3.45 -9.00
CA ASN A 77 6.18 4.79 -9.34
C ASN A 77 7.33 5.74 -9.64
N GLU A 78 7.31 6.38 -10.80
CA GLU A 78 8.30 7.40 -11.19
C GLU A 78 8.32 8.64 -10.28
N ARG A 79 7.25 8.91 -9.54
CA ARG A 79 7.18 10.07 -8.62
C ARG A 79 7.85 9.82 -7.27
N HIS A 80 8.28 8.59 -7.00
CA HIS A 80 8.97 8.27 -5.75
C HIS A 80 10.30 9.03 -5.64
N TRP A 81 10.64 9.50 -4.44
CA TRP A 81 11.84 10.34 -4.24
C TRP A 81 13.15 9.63 -4.62
N LEU A 82 13.19 8.29 -4.48
CA LEU A 82 14.31 7.44 -4.92
C LEU A 82 14.71 7.69 -6.37
N LYS A 83 13.73 7.86 -7.28
CA LYS A 83 14.02 8.11 -8.70
C LYS A 83 14.76 9.42 -8.85
N LYS A 84 14.17 10.49 -8.33
CA LYS A 84 14.71 11.84 -8.45
C LYS A 84 16.10 11.96 -7.84
N ARG A 85 16.35 11.31 -6.70
CA ARG A 85 17.62 11.41 -5.99
C ARG A 85 18.73 10.59 -6.62
N PHE A 86 18.43 9.36 -7.03
CA PHE A 86 19.47 8.39 -7.40
C PHE A 86 19.48 8.02 -8.90
N PHE A 87 18.36 8.11 -9.60
CA PHE A 87 18.24 7.67 -10.99
C PHE A 87 18.19 8.83 -12.00
N ASP A 88 17.72 10.01 -11.57
CA ASP A 88 17.61 11.21 -12.42
C ASP A 88 18.79 12.19 -12.24
N VAL A 89 19.85 11.77 -11.53
CA VAL A 89 21.05 12.58 -11.23
C VAL A 89 22.29 11.80 -11.64
N GLU A 90 23.27 12.49 -12.21
CA GLU A 90 24.63 11.97 -12.41
C GLU A 90 25.53 12.47 -11.28
N ASP A 91 26.04 11.56 -10.45
CA ASP A 91 26.97 11.84 -9.35
C ASP A 91 28.00 10.70 -9.26
N GLU A 92 29.26 11.02 -9.01
CA GLU A 92 30.36 10.03 -8.94
C GLU A 92 30.22 9.06 -7.75
N ASN A 93 29.44 9.44 -6.72
CA ASN A 93 29.17 8.62 -5.55
C ASN A 93 27.90 7.78 -5.67
N ILE A 94 27.17 7.89 -6.79
CA ILE A 94 25.92 7.18 -7.02
C ILE A 94 26.09 6.15 -8.14
N MET A 95 25.76 4.89 -7.83
CA MET A 95 25.64 3.83 -8.82
C MET A 95 24.18 3.35 -8.87
N ALA A 96 23.40 3.88 -9.81
CA ALA A 96 22.03 3.43 -10.05
C ALA A 96 22.00 2.43 -11.22
N LYS A 97 21.44 1.24 -10.98
CA LYS A 97 21.33 0.19 -12.00
C LYS A 97 20.00 -0.53 -11.87
N THR A 98 19.33 -0.70 -13.01
CA THR A 98 18.17 -1.60 -13.11
C THR A 98 18.64 -3.00 -13.47
N THR A 99 18.18 -3.99 -12.71
CA THR A 99 18.29 -5.42 -13.02
C THR A 99 16.91 -5.99 -13.27
N ASN A 100 16.83 -7.12 -13.96
CA ASN A 100 15.56 -7.78 -14.26
C ASN A 100 15.73 -9.30 -14.34
N TYR A 101 14.62 -10.03 -14.54
CA TYR A 101 14.64 -11.49 -14.56
C TYR A 101 15.57 -12.08 -15.63
N MET A 102 15.86 -11.34 -16.71
CA MET A 102 16.72 -11.83 -17.81
C MET A 102 18.19 -11.93 -17.42
N CYS A 103 18.63 -11.23 -16.36
CA CYS A 103 20.00 -11.36 -15.84
C CYS A 103 20.13 -12.43 -14.75
N ASN A 104 19.05 -13.14 -14.39
CA ASN A 104 19.07 -14.19 -13.38
C ASN A 104 19.25 -15.58 -14.03
N GLU A 105 20.43 -16.16 -13.87
CA GLU A 105 20.78 -17.48 -14.42
C GLU A 105 20.13 -18.66 -13.70
N TRP A 106 19.54 -18.44 -12.52
CA TRP A 106 18.93 -19.47 -11.69
C TRP A 106 17.43 -19.65 -11.92
N LEU A 107 16.83 -18.90 -12.84
CA LEU A 107 15.41 -19.05 -13.19
C LEU A 107 15.19 -20.28 -14.07
N ASP A 108 14.25 -21.12 -13.65
CA ASP A 108 13.83 -22.26 -14.44
C ASP A 108 12.83 -21.86 -15.55
N ASP A 109 12.42 -22.84 -16.36
CA ASP A 109 11.49 -22.59 -17.47
C ASP A 109 10.09 -22.18 -16.97
N SER A 110 9.70 -22.58 -15.76
CA SER A 110 8.41 -22.23 -15.17
C SER A 110 8.40 -20.77 -14.70
N ASP A 111 9.50 -20.30 -14.11
CA ASP A 111 9.70 -18.90 -13.74
C ASP A 111 9.72 -18.00 -14.98
N LYS A 112 10.46 -18.40 -16.01
CA LYS A 112 10.48 -17.67 -17.30
C LYS A 112 9.09 -17.62 -17.93
N LYS A 113 8.34 -18.72 -17.85
CA LYS A 113 6.97 -18.79 -18.36
C LYS A 113 6.04 -17.80 -17.65
N LEU A 114 6.20 -17.58 -16.35
CA LEU A 114 5.47 -16.55 -15.61
C LEU A 114 5.69 -15.16 -16.21
N PHE A 115 6.94 -14.79 -16.54
CA PHE A 115 7.24 -13.51 -17.17
C PHE A 115 6.73 -13.41 -18.61
N GLU A 116 6.78 -14.49 -19.40
CA GLU A 116 6.20 -14.52 -20.75
C GLU A 116 4.67 -14.41 -20.73
N ASP A 117 4.02 -15.07 -19.76
CA ASP A 117 2.58 -14.95 -19.56
C ASP A 117 2.22 -13.56 -19.03
N MET A 118 3.02 -12.97 -18.14
CA MET A 118 2.87 -11.58 -17.70
C MET A 118 3.01 -10.62 -18.89
N LYS A 119 4.00 -10.81 -19.75
CA LYS A 119 4.21 -10.01 -20.97
C LYS A 119 3.01 -10.05 -21.91
N LYS A 120 2.34 -11.20 -22.01
CA LYS A 120 1.17 -11.40 -22.87
C LYS A 120 -0.12 -10.88 -22.23
N ASN A 121 -0.33 -11.17 -20.96
CA ASN A 121 -1.60 -10.97 -20.26
C ASN A 121 -1.66 -9.61 -19.56
N ASN A 122 -0.53 -9.08 -19.11
CA ASN A 122 -0.39 -7.78 -18.47
C ASN A 122 0.92 -7.08 -18.89
N PRO A 123 1.02 -6.61 -20.16
CA PRO A 123 2.24 -6.00 -20.70
C PRO A 123 2.76 -4.82 -19.88
N ARG A 124 1.87 -4.10 -19.17
CA ARG A 124 2.21 -2.97 -18.31
C ARG A 124 2.89 -3.41 -17.03
N ARG A 125 2.33 -4.39 -16.31
CA ARG A 125 2.98 -4.99 -15.14
C ARG A 125 4.31 -5.62 -15.53
N TYR A 126 4.41 -6.18 -16.75
CA TYR A 126 5.68 -6.65 -17.29
C TYR A 126 6.72 -5.54 -17.52
N GLN A 127 6.33 -4.32 -17.91
CA GLN A 127 7.29 -3.21 -18.01
C GLN A 127 7.96 -2.91 -16.66
N VAL A 128 7.19 -2.96 -15.56
CA VAL A 128 7.69 -2.60 -14.23
C VAL A 128 8.29 -3.82 -13.52
N ALA A 129 7.47 -4.83 -13.20
CA ALA A 129 7.91 -6.02 -12.46
C ALA A 129 8.79 -6.97 -13.30
N GLY A 130 8.59 -6.98 -14.63
CA GLY A 130 9.38 -7.80 -15.54
C GLY A 130 10.67 -7.10 -15.96
N LEU A 131 10.59 -5.89 -16.51
CA LEU A 131 11.74 -5.20 -17.11
C LEU A 131 12.45 -4.22 -16.17
N GLY A 132 11.86 -3.86 -15.03
CA GLY A 132 12.43 -2.92 -14.08
C GLY A 132 12.33 -1.46 -14.54
N ASN A 133 11.43 -1.14 -15.48
CA ASN A 133 11.19 0.24 -15.88
C ASN A 133 10.39 0.97 -14.78
N TRP A 134 10.66 2.26 -14.61
CA TRP A 134 9.84 3.12 -13.74
C TRP A 134 8.42 3.18 -14.28
N GLY A 135 7.44 2.89 -13.41
CA GLY A 135 6.03 2.92 -13.79
C GLY A 135 5.55 4.34 -14.15
N ILE A 136 5.03 4.50 -15.38
CA ILE A 136 4.22 5.65 -15.81
C ILE A 136 2.75 5.22 -15.67
N VAL A 137 1.99 5.89 -14.79
CA VAL A 137 0.61 5.46 -14.55
C VAL A 137 -0.39 6.26 -15.40
N GLU A 138 -0.59 5.84 -16.65
CA GLU A 138 -1.72 6.26 -17.48
C GLU A 138 -2.91 5.30 -17.35
N GLY A 139 -4.11 5.84 -17.08
CA GLY A 139 -5.34 5.05 -16.95
C GLY A 139 -5.62 4.58 -15.52
N LEU A 140 -5.14 5.32 -14.51
CA LEU A 140 -5.59 5.17 -13.13
C LEU A 140 -7.09 5.40 -13.02
N VAL A 141 -7.73 4.67 -12.11
CA VAL A 141 -9.12 4.94 -11.75
C VAL A 141 -9.19 6.19 -10.88
N TYR A 142 -8.30 6.33 -9.90
CA TYR A 142 -8.27 7.48 -8.99
C TYR A 142 -6.95 8.24 -9.12
N GLU A 143 -7.01 9.46 -9.66
CA GLU A 143 -5.83 10.31 -9.88
C GLU A 143 -5.72 11.45 -8.88
N ASN A 144 -6.86 11.89 -8.29
CA ASN A 144 -6.91 13.03 -7.37
C ASN A 144 -6.69 12.60 -5.93
N TRP A 145 -5.50 12.07 -5.65
CA TRP A 145 -5.11 11.70 -4.30
C TRP A 145 -3.74 12.27 -3.92
N ARG A 146 -3.51 12.38 -2.61
CA ARG A 146 -2.19 12.71 -2.04
C ARG A 146 -1.99 12.06 -0.68
N GLU A 147 -0.74 11.76 -0.39
CA GLU A 147 -0.32 11.42 0.97
C GLU A 147 -0.15 12.70 1.80
N LEU A 148 -0.71 12.70 3.01
CA LEU A 148 -0.56 13.81 3.95
C LEU A 148 -0.78 13.31 5.38
N GLU A 149 0.08 13.72 6.30
CA GLU A 149 -0.12 13.50 7.72
C GLU A 149 -1.18 14.47 8.28
N PHE A 150 -2.17 13.96 9.01
CA PHE A 150 -3.26 14.75 9.59
C PHE A 150 -3.79 14.14 10.89
N ASP A 151 -4.38 14.96 11.76
CA ASP A 151 -5.06 14.50 12.98
C ASP A 151 -6.53 14.17 12.69
N VAL A 152 -6.86 12.88 12.80
CA VAL A 152 -8.21 12.33 12.61
C VAL A 152 -9.26 12.99 13.51
N ASN A 153 -8.90 13.36 14.74
CA ASN A 153 -9.79 14.00 15.70
C ASN A 153 -10.12 15.44 15.30
N GLU A 154 -9.18 16.14 14.66
CA GLU A 154 -9.43 17.49 14.14
C GLU A 154 -10.32 17.45 12.90
N ILE A 155 -10.05 16.53 11.97
CA ILE A 155 -10.87 16.36 10.76
C ILE A 155 -12.30 15.96 11.13
N SER A 156 -12.48 14.99 12.04
CA SER A 156 -13.80 14.48 12.42
C SER A 156 -14.70 15.50 13.13
N LYS A 157 -14.12 16.55 13.75
CA LYS A 157 -14.88 17.66 14.36
C LYS A 157 -15.41 18.66 13.34
N ARG A 158 -14.92 18.65 12.10
CA ARG A 158 -15.39 19.58 11.06
C ARG A 158 -16.87 19.32 10.76
N LYS A 159 -17.63 20.40 10.60
CA LYS A 159 -19.06 20.33 10.36
C LYS A 159 -19.34 19.59 9.05
N GLY A 160 -20.12 18.50 9.14
CA GLY A 160 -20.53 17.72 7.97
C GLY A 160 -19.64 16.51 7.65
N VAL A 161 -18.49 16.39 8.32
CA VAL A 161 -17.62 15.21 8.20
C VAL A 161 -18.29 14.01 8.89
N LYS A 162 -18.21 12.84 8.23
CA LYS A 162 -18.77 11.59 8.74
C LYS A 162 -17.74 10.46 8.62
N SER A 163 -17.77 9.52 9.55
CA SER A 163 -16.99 8.29 9.44
C SER A 163 -17.60 7.33 8.43
N ALA A 164 -16.73 6.56 7.76
CA ALA A 164 -17.10 5.54 6.80
C ALA A 164 -16.14 4.36 6.94
N PHE A 165 -16.70 3.18 7.17
CA PHE A 165 -15.94 1.94 7.32
C PHE A 165 -16.45 0.89 6.37
N GLY A 166 -15.51 0.20 5.73
CA GLY A 166 -15.78 -0.79 4.69
C GLY A 166 -15.01 -2.07 4.92
N LEU A 167 -15.60 -3.20 4.57
CA LEU A 167 -14.96 -4.51 4.67
C LEU A 167 -15.13 -5.27 3.36
N ASP A 168 -14.02 -5.65 2.74
CA ASP A 168 -13.98 -6.61 1.65
C ASP A 168 -13.41 -7.93 2.17
N PHE A 169 -14.11 -9.03 1.88
CA PHE A 169 -13.73 -10.35 2.38
C PHE A 169 -12.72 -10.99 1.43
N GLY A 170 -11.62 -11.49 1.99
CA GLY A 170 -10.63 -12.29 1.28
C GLY A 170 -10.10 -13.40 2.18
N TYR A 171 -9.71 -14.53 1.59
CA TYR A 171 -9.23 -15.70 2.34
C TYR A 171 -7.84 -16.16 1.90
N THR A 172 -7.72 -16.98 0.84
CA THR A 172 -6.44 -17.64 0.51
C THR A 172 -5.55 -16.80 -0.41
N ASN A 173 -6.10 -16.39 -1.56
CA ASN A 173 -5.35 -15.61 -2.56
C ASN A 173 -5.56 -14.10 -2.39
N ASP A 174 -6.71 -13.74 -1.81
CA ASP A 174 -7.13 -12.36 -1.61
C ASP A 174 -7.07 -12.01 -0.11
N PRO A 175 -6.56 -10.83 0.26
CA PRO A 175 -6.56 -10.34 1.63
C PRO A 175 -7.96 -9.93 2.10
N SER A 176 -8.22 -10.13 3.39
CA SER A 176 -9.30 -9.40 4.05
C SER A 176 -8.89 -7.94 4.20
N ALA A 177 -9.67 -7.04 3.62
CA ALA A 177 -9.38 -5.61 3.53
C ALA A 177 -10.42 -4.77 4.27
N PHE A 178 -9.99 -4.09 5.33
CA PHE A 178 -10.83 -3.18 6.12
C PHE A 178 -10.38 -1.73 5.90
N PHE A 179 -11.27 -0.91 5.34
CA PHE A 179 -11.06 0.51 5.10
C PHE A 179 -11.59 1.34 6.26
N CYS A 180 -10.78 2.30 6.76
CA CYS A 180 -11.19 3.30 7.73
C CYS A 180 -11.01 4.71 7.18
N GLY A 181 -12.11 5.44 7.00
CA GLY A 181 -12.06 6.80 6.47
C GLY A 181 -13.07 7.77 7.05
N LEU A 182 -12.86 9.04 6.73
CA LEU A 182 -13.81 10.13 6.93
C LEU A 182 -14.18 10.71 5.57
N ILE A 183 -15.43 11.14 5.39
CA ILE A 183 -15.90 11.81 4.19
C ILE A 183 -16.43 13.20 4.53
N ASP A 184 -15.98 14.20 3.80
CA ASP A 184 -16.53 15.54 3.74
C ASP A 184 -17.24 15.74 2.40
N VAL A 185 -18.57 15.57 2.41
CA VAL A 185 -19.37 15.68 1.18
C VAL A 185 -19.41 17.12 0.65
N ALA A 186 -19.33 18.12 1.54
CA ALA A 186 -19.42 19.52 1.16
C ALA A 186 -18.14 20.00 0.47
N ASN A 187 -16.98 19.60 0.99
CA ASN A 187 -15.69 19.95 0.43
C ASN A 187 -15.16 18.95 -0.60
N LYS A 188 -15.90 17.85 -0.86
CA LYS A 188 -15.49 16.77 -1.75
C LYS A 188 -14.13 16.18 -1.37
N GLU A 189 -13.95 15.89 -0.08
CA GLU A 189 -12.73 15.28 0.44
C GLU A 189 -13.01 13.93 1.13
N ILE A 190 -12.11 12.97 0.93
CA ILE A 190 -12.07 11.69 1.64
C ILE A 190 -10.74 11.61 2.37
N TYR A 191 -10.76 11.28 3.64
CA TYR A 191 -9.57 11.12 4.48
C TYR A 191 -9.44 9.66 4.89
N VAL A 192 -8.38 9.00 4.46
CA VAL A 192 -8.09 7.59 4.81
C VAL A 192 -7.07 7.58 5.93
N PHE A 193 -7.39 6.95 7.07
CA PHE A 193 -6.59 7.12 8.29
C PHE A 193 -6.17 5.83 8.98
N ASP A 194 -6.78 4.70 8.66
CA ASP A 194 -6.37 3.39 9.16
C ASP A 194 -6.84 2.28 8.21
N GLU A 195 -6.24 1.11 8.33
CA GLU A 195 -6.56 -0.07 7.51
C GLU A 195 -6.31 -1.37 8.27
N ILE A 196 -6.92 -2.46 7.80
CA ILE A 196 -6.48 -3.84 8.06
C ILE A 196 -6.35 -4.51 6.69
N TYR A 197 -5.20 -5.13 6.44
CA TYR A 197 -4.94 -5.80 5.17
C TYR A 197 -4.13 -7.06 5.45
N LYS A 198 -4.79 -8.22 5.47
CA LYS A 198 -4.15 -9.50 5.85
C LYS A 198 -4.80 -10.69 5.16
N ASN A 199 -3.96 -11.62 4.72
CA ASN A 199 -4.39 -12.89 4.14
C ASN A 199 -4.81 -13.89 5.22
N ALA A 200 -5.62 -14.87 4.83
CA ALA A 200 -6.01 -16.04 5.61
C ALA A 200 -6.61 -15.74 6.99
N MET A 201 -7.29 -14.60 7.14
CA MET A 201 -8.00 -14.27 8.37
C MET A 201 -9.33 -15.03 8.43
N LYS A 202 -9.59 -15.69 9.56
CA LYS A 202 -10.93 -16.20 9.89
C LYS A 202 -11.82 -15.04 10.36
N ASN A 203 -13.13 -15.16 10.19
CA ASN A 203 -14.11 -14.18 10.67
C ASN A 203 -13.90 -13.74 12.13
N ARG A 204 -13.62 -14.71 13.02
CA ARG A 204 -13.26 -14.41 14.41
C ARG A 204 -12.06 -13.46 14.55
N GLN A 205 -11.00 -13.70 13.80
CA GLN A 205 -9.79 -12.86 13.83
C GLN A 205 -10.07 -11.47 13.26
N ILE A 206 -10.92 -11.37 12.23
CA ILE A 206 -11.35 -10.09 11.65
C ILE A 206 -12.10 -9.29 12.72
N ALA A 207 -13.09 -9.89 13.39
CA ALA A 207 -13.83 -9.23 14.47
C ALA A 207 -12.93 -8.79 15.63
N GLU A 208 -12.06 -9.68 16.10
CA GLU A 208 -11.12 -9.39 17.19
C GLU A 208 -10.19 -8.21 16.83
N GLU A 209 -9.66 -8.16 15.61
CA GLU A 209 -8.77 -7.09 15.16
C GLU A 209 -9.48 -5.74 15.02
N ILE A 210 -10.68 -5.72 14.43
CA ILE A 210 -11.50 -4.50 14.31
C ILE A 210 -11.87 -3.95 15.69
N ILE A 211 -12.26 -4.83 16.62
CA ILE A 211 -12.58 -4.44 18.01
C ILE A 211 -11.32 -3.94 18.73
N ARG A 212 -10.19 -4.63 18.58
CA ARG A 212 -8.90 -4.26 19.18
C ARG A 212 -8.43 -2.87 18.74
N LYS A 213 -8.66 -2.52 17.47
CA LYS A 213 -8.38 -1.18 16.92
C LYS A 213 -9.39 -0.10 17.35
N GLY A 214 -10.45 -0.48 18.06
CA GLY A 214 -11.43 0.45 18.63
C GLY A 214 -12.67 0.69 17.76
N TYR A 215 -12.83 -0.01 16.63
CA TYR A 215 -13.91 0.23 15.67
C TYR A 215 -15.13 -0.69 15.86
N GLY A 216 -15.19 -1.45 16.96
CA GLY A 216 -16.25 -2.44 17.19
C GLY A 216 -17.68 -1.87 17.26
N LYS A 217 -17.84 -0.56 17.48
CA LYS A 217 -19.15 0.13 17.53
C LYS A 217 -19.49 0.86 16.23
N GLU A 218 -18.59 0.85 15.26
CA GLU A 218 -18.75 1.61 14.03
C GLU A 218 -19.73 0.95 13.06
N LYS A 219 -20.29 1.75 12.16
CA LYS A 219 -21.14 1.26 11.07
C LYS A 219 -20.25 0.78 9.94
N ILE A 220 -20.15 -0.54 9.78
CA ILE A 220 -19.28 -1.18 8.80
C ILE A 220 -20.14 -1.69 7.64
N VAL A 221 -19.79 -1.32 6.42
CA VAL A 221 -20.45 -1.83 5.21
C VAL A 221 -19.56 -2.91 4.59
N ALA A 222 -20.02 -4.15 4.61
CA ALA A 222 -19.27 -5.30 4.14
C ALA A 222 -19.76 -5.81 2.78
N ASP A 223 -18.90 -6.49 2.03
CA ASP A 223 -19.31 -7.14 0.79
C ASP A 223 -20.49 -8.10 0.99
N SER A 224 -21.46 -8.01 0.09
CA SER A 224 -22.73 -8.71 0.13
C SER A 224 -22.69 -10.11 -0.49
N GLN A 225 -21.54 -10.57 -0.99
CA GLN A 225 -21.37 -11.93 -1.49
C GLN A 225 -21.22 -12.96 -0.37
N GLU A 226 -20.86 -12.53 0.84
CA GLU A 226 -20.69 -13.40 2.02
C GLU A 226 -21.66 -13.11 3.18
N PRO A 227 -22.98 -13.31 3.00
CA PRO A 227 -23.97 -12.99 4.05
C PRO A 227 -23.75 -13.77 5.36
N LYS A 228 -23.26 -15.01 5.27
CA LYS A 228 -22.95 -15.83 6.45
C LYS A 228 -21.82 -15.23 7.30
N SER A 229 -20.79 -14.71 6.64
CA SER A 229 -19.64 -14.08 7.31
C SER A 229 -20.07 -12.78 7.99
N ILE A 230 -20.98 -12.01 7.38
CA ILE A 230 -21.59 -10.83 8.00
C ILE A 230 -22.37 -11.20 9.27
N ASP A 231 -23.23 -12.22 9.21
CA ASP A 231 -24.01 -12.67 10.36
C ASP A 231 -23.10 -13.14 11.51
N GLU A 232 -22.05 -13.90 11.19
CA GLU A 232 -21.04 -14.34 12.17
C GLU A 232 -20.31 -13.15 12.80
N LEU A 233 -19.85 -12.18 12.01
CA LEU A 233 -19.20 -10.96 12.52
C LEU A 233 -20.13 -10.14 13.42
N TYR A 234 -21.42 -10.07 13.09
CA TYR A 234 -22.43 -9.43 13.94
C TYR A 234 -22.53 -10.14 15.29
N ASP A 235 -22.62 -11.47 15.30
CA ASP A 235 -22.68 -12.28 16.52
C ASP A 235 -21.42 -12.14 17.38
N LEU A 236 -20.25 -12.04 16.75
CA LEU A 236 -18.94 -11.84 17.38
C LEU A 236 -18.73 -10.42 17.96
N GLY A 237 -19.66 -9.50 17.75
CA GLY A 237 -19.69 -8.21 18.46
C GLY A 237 -19.66 -6.98 17.57
N LEU A 238 -19.51 -7.12 16.24
CA LEU A 238 -19.59 -6.00 15.30
C LEU A 238 -21.05 -5.62 15.01
N LYS A 239 -21.75 -5.13 16.03
CA LYS A 239 -23.21 -4.88 15.96
C LYS A 239 -23.62 -3.82 14.93
N GLY A 240 -22.68 -3.04 14.40
CA GLY A 240 -22.92 -2.06 13.34
C GLY A 240 -22.67 -2.56 11.92
N ILE A 241 -22.27 -3.83 11.73
CA ILE A 241 -21.98 -4.40 10.41
C ILE A 241 -23.28 -4.59 9.61
N ARG A 242 -23.22 -4.28 8.31
CA ARG A 242 -24.31 -4.49 7.36
C ARG A 242 -23.76 -4.83 5.99
N LYS A 243 -24.56 -5.52 5.16
CA LYS A 243 -24.24 -5.78 3.76
C LYS A 243 -24.30 -4.51 2.90
N SER A 244 -23.40 -4.40 1.93
CA SER A 244 -23.49 -3.46 0.80
C SER A 244 -24.71 -3.78 -0.07
N ARG A 245 -25.20 -2.82 -0.87
CA ARG A 245 -26.34 -3.09 -1.77
C ARG A 245 -25.82 -3.73 -3.07
N LYS A 246 -26.57 -4.73 -3.56
CA LYS A 246 -26.32 -5.33 -4.88
C LYS A 246 -27.03 -4.52 -5.96
N GLY A 247 -26.30 -4.12 -6.99
CA GLY A 247 -26.84 -3.47 -8.18
C GLY A 247 -25.97 -3.76 -9.39
N ARG A 248 -26.61 -3.93 -10.56
CA ARG A 248 -25.95 -4.37 -11.81
C ARG A 248 -24.89 -3.39 -12.35
N ASP A 249 -24.83 -2.17 -11.80
CA ASP A 249 -23.83 -1.13 -12.09
C ASP A 249 -23.23 -0.51 -10.81
N SER A 250 -23.24 -1.22 -9.68
CA SER A 250 -22.82 -0.63 -8.39
C SER A 250 -21.33 -0.29 -8.33
N VAL A 251 -20.48 -1.04 -9.06
CA VAL A 251 -19.04 -0.81 -9.10
C VAL A 251 -18.73 0.50 -9.81
N ASN A 252 -19.12 0.64 -11.09
CA ASN A 252 -18.83 1.83 -11.89
C ASN A 252 -19.46 3.11 -11.30
N ASN A 253 -20.69 3.03 -10.79
CA ASN A 253 -21.31 4.19 -10.14
C ASN A 253 -20.58 4.59 -8.86
N GLY A 254 -20.12 3.61 -8.07
CA GLY A 254 -19.33 3.88 -6.86
C GLY A 254 -17.97 4.48 -7.20
N VAL A 255 -17.29 3.95 -8.21
CA VAL A 255 -16.03 4.46 -8.73
C VAL A 255 -16.19 5.91 -9.21
N GLN A 256 -17.15 6.17 -10.10
CA GLN A 256 -17.41 7.52 -10.62
C GLN A 256 -17.74 8.51 -9.50
N TYR A 257 -18.53 8.09 -8.51
CA TYR A 257 -18.83 8.94 -7.36
C TYR A 257 -17.59 9.34 -6.58
N ILE A 258 -16.63 8.43 -6.41
CA ILE A 258 -15.39 8.67 -5.66
C ILE A 258 -14.39 9.48 -6.50
N GLN A 259 -14.38 9.34 -7.82
CA GLN A 259 -13.50 10.11 -8.71
C GLN A 259 -13.67 11.64 -8.57
N ASP A 260 -14.85 12.10 -8.18
CA ASP A 260 -15.13 13.52 -7.91
C ASP A 260 -14.50 14.04 -6.61
N TYR A 261 -13.94 13.17 -5.78
CA TYR A 261 -13.37 13.52 -4.48
C TYR A 261 -11.86 13.64 -4.56
N LYS A 262 -11.32 14.54 -3.73
CA LYS A 262 -9.92 14.54 -3.37
C LYS A 262 -9.68 13.55 -2.24
N ILE A 263 -8.79 12.59 -2.45
CA ILE A 263 -8.46 11.57 -1.45
C ILE A 263 -7.16 11.96 -0.73
N ILE A 264 -7.21 12.10 0.58
CA ILE A 264 -6.07 12.43 1.43
C ILE A 264 -5.78 11.21 2.30
N ILE A 265 -4.59 10.64 2.15
CA ILE A 265 -4.24 9.35 2.76
C ILE A 265 -3.18 9.57 3.83
N HIS A 266 -3.43 9.06 5.03
CA HIS A 266 -2.43 9.07 6.09
C HIS A 266 -1.28 8.13 5.71
N PRO A 267 0.00 8.54 5.87
CA PRO A 267 1.19 7.71 5.57
C PRO A 267 1.24 6.31 6.18
N ARG A 268 0.37 6.00 7.16
CA ARG A 268 0.32 4.70 7.84
C ARG A 268 -0.46 3.64 7.05
N CYS A 269 -1.26 4.08 6.07
CA CYS A 269 -2.12 3.25 5.25
C CYS A 269 -1.36 2.75 4.01
N VAL A 270 -0.27 2.01 4.25
CA VAL A 270 0.68 1.61 3.21
C VAL A 270 0.06 0.70 2.15
N ASN A 271 -0.87 -0.17 2.53
CA ASN A 271 -1.55 -1.07 1.59
C ASN A 271 -2.54 -0.27 0.75
N PHE A 272 -3.26 0.69 1.34
CA PHE A 272 -4.15 1.58 0.58
C PHE A 272 -3.38 2.42 -0.44
N ILE A 273 -2.24 3.00 -0.05
CA ILE A 273 -1.36 3.76 -0.96
C ILE A 273 -0.89 2.86 -2.10
N THR A 274 -0.53 1.61 -1.79
CA THR A 274 -0.11 0.64 -2.80
C THR A 274 -1.23 0.32 -3.78
N GLU A 275 -2.43 0.00 -3.29
CA GLU A 275 -3.56 -0.30 -4.17
C GLU A 275 -3.99 0.90 -5.02
N ILE A 276 -4.22 2.07 -4.41
CA ILE A 276 -4.71 3.24 -5.16
C ILE A 276 -3.71 3.72 -6.22
N SER A 277 -2.41 3.48 -6.02
CA SER A 277 -1.36 3.79 -6.99
C SER A 277 -1.34 2.82 -8.18
N ASN A 278 -1.95 1.65 -8.05
CA ASN A 278 -1.96 0.57 -9.04
C ASN A 278 -3.37 0.25 -9.59
N TYR A 279 -4.43 0.86 -9.05
CA TYR A 279 -5.80 0.59 -9.45
C TYR A 279 -6.15 1.27 -10.78
N MET A 280 -6.28 0.47 -11.83
CA MET A 280 -6.37 0.92 -13.23
C MET A 280 -7.66 0.46 -13.92
N TRP A 281 -8.03 1.15 -15.00
CA TRP A 281 -9.05 0.66 -15.93
C TRP A 281 -8.54 -0.56 -16.69
N ASP A 282 -9.39 -1.59 -16.78
CA ASP A 282 -9.18 -2.77 -17.60
C ASP A 282 -9.19 -2.39 -19.09
N LYS A 283 -8.69 -3.27 -19.95
CA LYS A 283 -8.61 -3.02 -21.40
C LYS A 283 -9.30 -4.09 -22.22
N ASP A 284 -9.79 -3.70 -23.38
CA ASP A 284 -10.30 -4.65 -24.38
C ASP A 284 -9.16 -5.38 -25.11
N LYS A 285 -9.53 -6.29 -26.02
CA LYS A 285 -8.59 -7.05 -26.85
C LYS A 285 -7.75 -6.19 -27.80
N PHE A 286 -8.09 -4.92 -27.96
CA PHE A 286 -7.43 -3.94 -28.82
C PHE A 286 -6.67 -2.88 -27.99
N ASP A 287 -6.48 -3.12 -26.69
CA ASP A 287 -5.76 -2.25 -25.76
C ASP A 287 -6.47 -0.90 -25.47
N ASN A 288 -7.76 -0.78 -25.79
CA ASN A 288 -8.56 0.39 -25.40
C ASN A 288 -9.08 0.22 -23.96
N PRO A 289 -9.05 1.28 -23.12
CA PRO A 289 -9.66 1.24 -21.80
C PRO A 289 -11.16 0.90 -21.89
N ILE A 290 -11.60 -0.06 -21.09
CA ILE A 290 -13.02 -0.35 -20.89
C ILE A 290 -13.48 0.22 -19.55
N ASN A 291 -14.77 0.50 -19.45
CA ASN A 291 -15.39 1.04 -18.23
C ASN A 291 -15.59 -0.07 -17.19
N LYS A 292 -14.51 -0.74 -16.82
CA LYS A 292 -14.40 -1.75 -15.79
C LYS A 292 -12.99 -1.66 -15.23
N PRO A 293 -12.77 -1.53 -13.92
CA PRO A 293 -11.44 -1.61 -13.34
C PRO A 293 -10.84 -3.02 -13.49
N VAL A 294 -9.50 -3.09 -13.52
CA VAL A 294 -8.78 -4.37 -13.46
C VAL A 294 -9.08 -5.09 -12.15
N ASP A 295 -9.14 -6.42 -12.21
CA ASP A 295 -9.35 -7.29 -11.05
C ASP A 295 -8.00 -7.60 -10.37
N ASP A 296 -7.28 -6.54 -10.02
CA ASP A 296 -5.98 -6.56 -9.34
C ASP A 296 -5.87 -5.25 -8.53
N PHE A 297 -5.27 -5.30 -7.33
CA PHE A 297 -5.15 -4.15 -6.44
C PHE A 297 -6.49 -3.44 -6.12
N ASN A 298 -7.55 -4.21 -5.87
CA ASN A 298 -8.91 -3.70 -5.74
C ASN A 298 -9.56 -3.87 -4.36
N HIS A 299 -8.95 -4.57 -3.40
CA HIS A 299 -9.64 -4.98 -2.17
C HIS A 299 -9.96 -3.80 -1.24
N LEU A 300 -9.00 -2.92 -0.95
CA LEU A 300 -9.24 -1.69 -0.20
C LEU A 300 -10.01 -0.66 -1.03
N MET A 301 -9.88 -0.67 -2.36
CA MET A 301 -10.69 0.18 -3.25
C MET A 301 -12.17 -0.20 -3.18
N ASP A 302 -12.47 -1.51 -3.16
CA ASP A 302 -13.80 -2.05 -3.00
C ASP A 302 -14.34 -1.85 -1.59
N ALA A 303 -13.53 -2.06 -0.56
CA ALA A 303 -13.88 -1.74 0.82
C ALA A 303 -14.26 -0.24 0.95
N MET A 304 -13.45 0.68 0.40
CA MET A 304 -13.77 2.11 0.37
C MET A 304 -15.10 2.36 -0.36
N ARG A 305 -15.31 1.73 -1.51
CA ARG A 305 -16.55 1.86 -2.29
C ARG A 305 -17.78 1.41 -1.50
N TYR A 306 -17.70 0.30 -0.78
CA TYR A 306 -18.76 -0.16 0.10
C TYR A 306 -19.02 0.82 1.24
N ALA A 307 -17.97 1.34 1.87
CA ALA A 307 -18.07 2.31 2.96
C ALA A 307 -18.81 3.59 2.52
N LEU A 308 -18.55 4.04 1.29
CA LEU A 308 -19.05 5.30 0.76
C LEU A 308 -20.41 5.19 0.04
N GLU A 309 -20.92 3.98 -0.15
CA GLU A 309 -22.17 3.72 -0.87
C GLU A 309 -23.36 4.54 -0.33
N SER A 310 -23.49 4.66 1.00
CA SER A 310 -24.62 5.38 1.60
C SER A 310 -24.60 6.89 1.38
N TYR A 311 -23.49 7.45 0.89
CA TYR A 311 -23.36 8.87 0.57
C TYR A 311 -23.60 9.17 -0.91
N SER A 312 -23.43 8.17 -1.79
CA SER A 312 -23.56 8.29 -3.25
C SER A 312 -25.00 8.51 -3.74
N LYS A 313 -26.01 8.02 -3.00
CA LYS A 313 -27.42 8.26 -3.29
C LYS A 313 -28.03 9.02 -2.13
N GLY A 314 -28.71 10.14 -2.43
CA GLY A 314 -29.43 10.96 -1.46
C GLY A 314 -30.35 10.15 -0.54
N PRO A 315 -30.76 10.71 0.61
CA PRO A 315 -31.43 9.97 1.67
C PRO A 315 -32.56 9.10 1.10
N THR A 316 -32.47 7.80 1.39
CA THR A 316 -33.44 6.78 0.99
C THR A 316 -34.84 7.27 1.36
N PHE A 317 -35.64 7.69 0.37
CA PHE A 317 -37.08 7.78 0.56
C PHE A 317 -37.57 6.33 0.71
N SER A 318 -38.04 5.99 1.90
CA SER A 318 -38.90 4.83 2.09
C SER A 318 -40.21 5.12 1.37
N PHE A 319 -40.57 4.29 0.42
CA PHE A 319 -41.98 4.17 0.06
C PHE A 319 -42.58 3.22 1.10
N ASP A 320 -43.55 3.76 1.86
CA ASP A 320 -44.43 2.99 2.74
C ASP A 320 -45.21 1.91 1.97
#